data_AF-A0A836TRG1-F1
#
_entry.id   AF-A0A836TRG1-F1
#
_cell.length_a   1.000
_cell.length_b   1.000
_cell.length_c   1.000
_cell.angle_alpha   90.00
_cell.angle_beta   90.00
_cell.angle_gamma   90.00
#
_symmetry.space_group_name_H-M   'P 1'
#
loop_
_entity.id
_entity.type
_entity.pdbx_description
1 polymer ?
#
loop_
_entity_poly.entity_id
_entity_poly.type
_entity_poly.pdbx_seq_one_letter_code
_entity_poly.pdbx_strand_id
1 'polypeptide(L)'
;DLSPFVTGHPNDMVVDGQGRAYIGNFGYDLLGGAEPKNANMVLVTPDGAARIVADDLVFPNGAVITPDGKNLVVAETFANKLTTFDIDEDGSLSGRRTFGELPDAWHLSGCGWWDLGQRFSRRQIF
;
A
#
# COMPACT_ATOMS: atom_id res chain seq x y z
N ASP A 1 -12.11 13.60 -3.88
CA ASP A 1 -11.74 13.03 -5.19
C ASP A 1 -10.24 12.73 -5.16
N LEU A 2 -9.83 11.54 -5.60
CA LEU A 2 -8.43 11.12 -5.64
C LEU A 2 -7.83 11.12 -7.05
N SER A 3 -8.64 11.40 -8.08
CA SER A 3 -8.20 11.40 -9.47
C SER A 3 -6.93 12.22 -9.77
N PRO A 4 -6.61 13.34 -9.05
CA PRO A 4 -5.37 14.08 -9.29
C PRO A 4 -4.11 13.39 -8.74
N PHE A 5 -4.27 12.40 -7.85
CA PHE A 5 -3.17 11.80 -7.10
C PHE A 5 -2.87 10.36 -7.52
N VAL A 6 -3.79 9.66 -8.16
CA VAL A 6 -3.62 8.25 -8.55
C VAL A 6 -3.52 8.10 -10.07
N THR A 7 -2.72 7.15 -10.52
CA THR A 7 -2.52 6.87 -11.95
C THR A 7 -3.18 5.55 -12.40
N GLY A 8 -3.79 4.84 -11.46
CA GLY A 8 -4.66 3.69 -11.70
C GLY A 8 -5.81 3.67 -10.69
N HIS A 9 -6.65 2.63 -10.73
CA HIS A 9 -7.74 2.49 -9.77
C HIS A 9 -7.20 2.45 -8.33
N PRO A 10 -7.83 3.19 -7.39
CA PRO A 10 -7.58 2.99 -5.96
C PRO A 10 -7.75 1.52 -5.60
N ASN A 11 -6.84 1.02 -4.79
CA ASN A 11 -6.79 -0.39 -4.42
C ASN A 11 -7.22 -0.53 -2.95
N ASP A 12 -6.28 -0.86 -2.07
CA ASP A 12 -6.55 -1.00 -0.64
C ASP A 12 -6.17 0.26 0.16
N MET A 13 -6.69 0.34 1.38
CA MET A 13 -6.43 1.43 2.31
C MET A 13 -6.30 0.98 3.76
N VAL A 14 -5.52 1.73 4.54
CA VAL A 14 -5.43 1.57 5.99
C VAL A 14 -5.54 2.93 6.68
N VAL A 15 -6.20 2.97 7.83
CA VAL A 15 -6.40 4.19 8.62
C VAL A 15 -5.61 4.11 9.90
N ASP A 16 -4.87 5.16 10.23
CA ASP A 16 -4.10 5.23 11.47
C ASP A 16 -4.92 5.71 12.68
N GLY A 17 -4.29 5.75 13.86
CA GLY A 17 -4.94 6.18 15.10
C GLY A 17 -5.38 7.65 15.11
N GLN A 18 -4.93 8.47 14.16
CA GLN A 18 -5.33 9.87 13.99
C GLN A 18 -6.44 10.04 12.93
N GLY A 19 -6.90 8.95 12.32
CA GLY A 19 -7.93 8.97 11.28
C GLY A 19 -7.39 9.30 9.89
N ARG A 20 -6.07 9.30 9.68
CA ARG A 20 -5.47 9.53 8.36
C ARG A 20 -5.49 8.22 7.57
N ALA A 21 -5.94 8.28 6.31
CA ALA A 21 -6.02 7.12 5.43
C ALA A 21 -4.83 7.09 4.47
N TYR A 22 -4.12 5.96 4.41
CA TYR A 22 -3.08 5.66 3.43
C TYR A 22 -3.70 4.76 2.36
N ILE A 23 -3.65 5.19 1.10
CA ILE A 23 -4.39 4.59 -0.01
C ILE A 23 -3.42 4.23 -1.13
N GLY A 24 -3.37 2.95 -1.47
CA GLY A 24 -2.65 2.44 -2.64
C GLY A 24 -3.49 2.51 -3.91
N ASN A 25 -2.86 2.37 -5.07
CA ASN A 25 -3.55 2.25 -6.36
C ASN A 25 -2.79 1.34 -7.31
N PHE A 26 -3.41 0.96 -8.43
CA PHE A 26 -2.80 0.06 -9.41
C PHE A 26 -1.59 0.65 -10.14
N GLY A 27 -1.46 1.98 -10.20
CA GLY A 27 -0.39 2.67 -10.92
C GLY A 27 -0.64 2.85 -12.41
N TYR A 28 -1.49 2.02 -13.02
CA TYR A 28 -1.83 2.04 -14.44
C TYR A 28 -3.22 1.45 -14.70
N ASP A 29 -3.71 1.60 -15.94
CA ASP A 29 -4.97 1.00 -16.39
C ASP A 29 -4.81 -0.50 -16.67
N LEU A 30 -4.79 -1.29 -15.59
CA LEU A 30 -4.70 -2.75 -15.66
C LEU A 30 -5.88 -3.36 -16.44
N LEU A 31 -7.08 -2.79 -16.30
CA LEU A 31 -8.29 -3.34 -16.91
C LEU A 31 -8.38 -3.03 -18.42
N GLY A 32 -7.81 -1.91 -18.85
CA GLY A 32 -7.64 -1.55 -20.26
C GLY A 32 -6.38 -2.10 -20.91
N GLY A 33 -5.54 -2.84 -20.17
CA GLY A 33 -4.34 -3.49 -20.71
C GLY A 33 -3.18 -2.52 -20.99
N ALA A 34 -3.10 -1.41 -20.25
CA ALA A 34 -1.95 -0.52 -20.33
C ALA A 34 -0.67 -1.19 -19.82
N GLU A 35 0.48 -0.71 -20.31
CA GLU A 35 1.79 -1.15 -19.83
C GLU A 35 1.94 -0.92 -18.31
N PRO A 36 2.48 -1.90 -17.55
CA PRO A 36 2.68 -1.77 -16.12
C PRO A 36 3.51 -0.55 -15.75
N LYS A 37 3.07 0.15 -14.70
CA LYS A 37 3.79 1.28 -14.08
C LYS A 37 3.73 1.18 -12.57
N ASN A 38 4.77 1.70 -11.93
CA ASN A 38 4.77 1.81 -10.48
C ASN A 38 3.75 2.85 -10.02
N ALA A 39 3.16 2.59 -8.87
CA ALA A 39 2.14 3.40 -8.24
C ALA A 39 2.73 4.28 -7.14
N ASN A 40 1.89 5.16 -6.62
CA ASN A 40 2.16 5.94 -5.43
C ASN A 40 1.24 5.52 -4.27
N MET A 41 1.59 5.99 -3.07
CA MET A 41 0.75 5.95 -1.88
C MET A 41 0.23 7.36 -1.61
N VAL A 42 -1.08 7.49 -1.39
CA VAL A 42 -1.74 8.76 -1.10
C VAL A 42 -2.17 8.79 0.36
N LEU A 43 -1.84 9.86 1.07
CA LEU A 43 -2.41 10.17 2.39
C LEU A 43 -3.63 11.05 2.21
N VAL A 44 -4.72 10.72 2.91
CA VAL A 44 -5.89 11.58 3.07
C VAL A 44 -6.10 11.86 4.55
N THR A 45 -6.16 13.14 4.92
CA THR A 45 -6.40 13.57 6.31
C THR A 45 -7.91 13.67 6.60
N PRO A 46 -8.33 13.68 7.89
CA PRO A 46 -9.74 13.74 8.27
C PRO A 46 -10.51 14.96 7.74
N ASP A 47 -9.81 16.06 7.45
CA ASP A 47 -10.36 17.28 6.84
C ASP A 47 -10.53 17.17 5.31
N GLY A 48 -10.14 16.04 4.72
CA GLY A 48 -10.25 15.75 3.30
C GLY A 48 -9.08 16.21 2.44
N ALA A 49 -8.03 16.80 3.02
CA ALA A 49 -6.82 17.11 2.27
C ALA A 49 -6.09 15.83 1.86
N ALA A 50 -5.50 15.83 0.66
CA ALA A 50 -4.84 14.67 0.09
C ALA A 50 -3.47 15.03 -0.49
N ARG A 51 -2.49 14.14 -0.33
CA ARG A 51 -1.14 14.30 -0.88
C ARG A 51 -0.46 12.96 -1.12
N ILE A 52 0.46 12.91 -2.07
CA ILE A 52 1.33 11.76 -2.29
C ILE A 52 2.35 11.70 -1.14
N VAL A 53 2.54 10.53 -0.55
CA VAL A 53 3.48 10.29 0.57
C VAL A 53 4.53 9.22 0.28
N ALA A 54 4.34 8.42 -0.77
CA ALA A 54 5.39 7.57 -1.33
C ALA A 54 5.12 7.36 -2.82
N ASP A 55 6.17 7.09 -3.60
CA ASP A 55 6.12 6.78 -5.03
C ASP A 55 6.72 5.39 -5.30
N ASP A 56 6.88 5.00 -6.57
CA ASP A 56 7.70 3.86 -6.97
C ASP A 56 7.38 2.54 -6.23
N LEU A 57 6.08 2.28 -5.99
CA LEU A 57 5.56 1.04 -5.40
C LEU A 57 5.00 0.13 -6.50
N VAL A 58 5.35 -1.14 -6.49
CA VAL A 58 4.90 -2.11 -7.48
C VAL A 58 3.57 -2.72 -7.05
N PHE A 59 2.46 -2.13 -7.53
CA PHE A 59 1.09 -2.61 -7.31
C PHE A 59 0.76 -2.82 -5.81
N PRO A 60 0.69 -1.74 -5.01
CA PRO A 60 0.35 -1.81 -3.58
C PRO A 60 -1.09 -2.30 -3.39
N ASN A 61 -1.27 -3.34 -2.58
CA ASN A 61 -2.55 -4.08 -2.50
C ASN A 61 -2.98 -4.46 -1.08
N GLY A 62 -2.05 -4.56 -0.13
CA GLY A 62 -2.39 -4.73 1.28
C GLY A 62 -1.50 -3.83 2.13
N ALA A 63 -2.06 -3.16 3.13
CA ALA A 63 -1.29 -2.31 4.03
C ALA A 63 -1.70 -2.48 5.49
N VAL A 64 -0.72 -2.43 6.39
CA VAL A 64 -0.94 -2.46 7.84
C VAL A 64 -0.08 -1.43 8.54
N ILE A 65 -0.60 -0.93 9.65
CA ILE A 65 0.16 -0.08 10.56
C ILE A 65 0.53 -0.92 11.78
N THR A 66 1.78 -0.83 12.21
CA THR A 66 2.25 -1.55 13.42
C THR A 66 1.44 -1.14 14.65
N PRO A 67 1.31 -2.00 15.67
CA PRO A 67 0.50 -1.68 16.85
C PRO A 67 0.91 -0.40 17.59
N ASP A 68 2.18 -0.01 17.51
CA ASP A 68 2.71 1.23 18.07
C ASP A 68 2.43 2.49 17.22
N GLY A 69 1.82 2.32 16.05
CA GLY A 69 1.46 3.40 15.13
C GLY A 69 2.64 3.97 14.33
N LYS A 70 3.84 3.38 14.42
CA LYS A 70 5.07 4.01 13.91
C LYS A 70 5.47 3.60 12.51
N ASN A 71 4.99 2.46 12.01
CA ASN A 71 5.39 1.95 10.71
C ASN A 71 4.18 1.59 9.87
N LEU A 72 4.27 1.89 8.58
CA LEU A 72 3.36 1.39 7.55
C LEU A 72 4.06 0.29 6.77
N VAL A 73 3.51 -0.92 6.77
CA VAL A 73 3.98 -2.04 5.95
C VAL A 73 3.01 -2.23 4.79
N VAL A 74 3.55 -2.27 3.57
CA VAL A 74 2.80 -2.36 2.32
C VAL A 74 3.24 -3.61 1.56
N ALA A 75 2.28 -4.42 1.14
CA ALA A 75 2.50 -5.55 0.24
C ALA A 75 2.46 -5.06 -1.22
N GLU A 76 3.59 -5.23 -1.92
CA GLU A 76 3.73 -4.92 -3.35
C GLU A 76 3.52 -6.21 -4.15
N THR A 77 2.33 -6.37 -4.74
CA THR A 77 1.88 -7.65 -5.31
C THR A 77 2.84 -8.18 -6.37
N PHE A 78 3.25 -7.36 -7.34
CA PHE A 78 4.11 -7.85 -8.42
C PHE A 78 5.61 -7.78 -8.12
N ALA A 79 6.00 -7.19 -6.98
CA ALA A 79 7.39 -7.21 -6.52
C ALA A 79 7.70 -8.33 -5.51
N ASN A 80 6.69 -9.07 -5.04
CA ASN A 80 6.86 -10.18 -4.07
C ASN A 80 7.63 -9.76 -2.83
N LYS A 81 7.34 -8.55 -2.34
CA LYS A 81 7.99 -8.01 -1.15
C LYS A 81 7.00 -7.22 -0.29
N LEU A 82 7.39 -7.09 0.96
CA LEU A 82 6.80 -6.18 1.92
C LEU A 82 7.75 -5.00 2.06
N THR A 83 7.26 -3.81 1.80
CA THR A 83 7.99 -2.56 2.00
C THR A 83 7.46 -1.87 3.24
N THR A 84 8.34 -1.47 4.14
CA THR A 84 7.97 -0.68 5.31
C THR A 84 8.48 0.75 5.21
N PHE A 85 7.71 1.64 5.81
CA PHE A 85 8.02 3.05 5.98
C PHE A 85 7.84 3.42 7.45
N ASP A 86 8.61 4.39 7.91
CA ASP A 86 8.33 5.10 9.16
C ASP A 86 7.21 6.12 8.91
N ILE A 87 6.31 6.26 9.88
CA ILE A 87 5.22 7.25 9.84
C ILE A 87 5.65 8.46 10.67
N ASP A 88 5.83 9.59 10.01
CA ASP A 88 6.18 10.85 10.66
C ASP A 88 4.93 11.47 11.33
N GLU A 89 5.16 12.47 12.20
CA GLU A 89 4.09 13.12 12.97
C GLU A 89 2.98 13.68 12.07
N ASP A 90 3.32 14.20 10.89
CA ASP A 90 2.39 14.76 9.90
C ASP A 90 1.80 13.71 8.93
N GLY A 91 2.18 12.43 9.07
CA GLY A 91 1.72 11.31 8.27
C GLY A 91 2.53 11.10 7.00
N SER A 92 3.62 11.86 6.83
CA SER A 92 4.61 11.58 5.79
C SER A 92 5.23 10.21 6.02
N LEU A 93 5.64 9.59 4.92
CA LEU A 93 6.33 8.30 4.96
C LEU A 93 7.80 8.53 4.68
N SER A 94 8.65 8.00 5.56
CA SER A 94 10.11 8.08 5.45
C SER A 94 10.73 6.69 5.65
N GLY A 95 12.06 6.60 5.52
CA GLY A 95 12.79 5.37 5.88
C GLY A 95 12.42 4.11 5.09
N ARG A 96 12.04 4.24 3.80
CA ARG A 96 11.66 3.11 2.93
C ARG A 96 12.69 1.98 2.99
N ARG A 97 12.25 0.78 3.33
CA ARG A 97 13.09 -0.42 3.38
C ARG A 97 12.27 -1.69 3.14
N THR A 98 12.91 -2.74 2.66
CA THR A 98 12.29 -4.06 2.57
C THR A 98 12.12 -4.61 3.98
N PHE A 99 10.88 -4.92 4.37
CA PHE A 99 10.54 -5.62 5.60
C PHE A 99 10.71 -7.13 5.46
N GLY A 100 10.39 -7.68 4.29
CA GLY A 100 10.57 -9.08 3.96
C GLY A 100 10.25 -9.38 2.51
N GLU A 101 10.77 -10.50 2.01
CA GLU A 101 10.48 -11.03 0.68
C GLU A 101 9.49 -12.19 0.80
N LEU A 102 8.63 -12.36 -0.21
CA LEU A 102 7.67 -13.45 -0.29
C LEU A 102 8.26 -14.58 -1.14
N PRO A 103 8.08 -15.86 -0.76
CA PRO A 103 8.58 -16.99 -1.54
C PRO A 103 8.02 -17.04 -2.96
N ASP A 104 8.76 -17.64 -3.89
CA ASP A 104 8.35 -17.67 -5.30
C ASP A 104 7.01 -18.42 -5.55
N ALA A 105 6.64 -19.35 -4.68
CA ALA A 105 5.39 -20.10 -4.77
C ALA A 105 4.13 -19.24 -4.65
N TRP A 106 4.28 -17.98 -4.21
CA TRP A 106 3.19 -17.02 -4.20
C TRP A 106 2.98 -16.40 -5.59
N HIS A 107 3.91 -16.50 -6.55
CA HIS A 107 3.89 -15.67 -7.76
C HIS A 107 2.58 -15.67 -8.57
N LEU A 108 1.87 -16.77 -8.79
CA LEU A 108 0.78 -16.77 -9.81
C LEU A 108 -0.36 -17.79 -9.58
N SER A 109 -0.57 -18.26 -8.35
CA SER A 109 -1.63 -19.24 -8.05
C SER A 109 -2.74 -18.61 -7.21
N GLY A 110 -3.50 -17.69 -7.82
CA GLY A 110 -4.87 -17.17 -7.54
C GLY A 110 -5.50 -17.16 -6.12
N CYS A 111 -5.15 -18.04 -5.20
CA CYS A 111 -5.75 -18.20 -3.87
C CYS A 111 -4.84 -17.70 -2.74
N GLY A 112 -3.52 -17.64 -2.93
CA GLY A 112 -2.59 -17.20 -1.87
C GLY A 112 -2.66 -15.69 -1.58
N TRP A 113 -2.80 -14.87 -2.62
CA TRP A 113 -2.75 -13.40 -2.50
C TRP A 113 -3.98 -12.80 -1.83
N TRP A 114 -5.17 -13.32 -2.16
CA TRP A 114 -6.40 -12.92 -1.47
C TRP A 114 -6.29 -13.18 0.03
N ASP A 115 -5.69 -14.30 0.43
CA ASP A 115 -5.55 -14.67 1.84
C ASP A 115 -4.47 -13.83 2.54
N LEU A 116 -3.36 -13.47 1.88
CA LEU A 116 -2.33 -12.59 2.46
C LEU A 116 -2.82 -11.14 2.62
N GLY A 117 -3.46 -10.58 1.58
CA GLY A 117 -4.08 -9.25 1.65
C GLY A 117 -5.18 -9.18 2.72
N GLN A 118 -6.03 -10.21 2.82
CA GLN A 118 -7.00 -10.35 3.91
C GLN A 118 -6.33 -10.51 5.27
N ARG A 119 -5.23 -11.27 5.41
CA ARG A 119 -4.51 -11.44 6.68
C ARG A 119 -3.84 -10.15 7.14
N PHE A 120 -3.30 -9.35 6.21
CA PHE A 120 -2.82 -8.00 6.51
C PHE A 120 -3.98 -7.08 6.91
N SER A 121 -5.02 -6.95 6.07
CA SER A 121 -6.22 -6.15 6.37
C SER A 121 -6.90 -6.55 7.69
N ARG A 122 -6.84 -7.84 8.07
CA ARG A 122 -7.38 -8.39 9.34
C ARG A 122 -6.39 -8.39 10.52
N ARG A 123 -5.22 -7.77 10.39
CA ARG A 123 -4.17 -7.70 11.45
C ARG A 123 -3.72 -9.07 11.98
N GLN A 124 -3.64 -10.11 11.16
CA GLN A 124 -3.27 -11.47 11.57
C GLN A 124 -1.75 -11.77 11.45
N ILE A 125 -0.91 -10.76 11.24
CA ILE A 125 0.55 -10.92 11.01
C ILE A 125 1.39 -10.28 12.15
N PHE A 126 0.76 -9.86 13.24
CA PHE A 126 1.42 -9.48 14.49
C PHE A 126 0.75 -10.13 15.70
#